data_AF-A0A1Y1NF79-F1
#
_entry.id   AF-A0A1Y1NF79-F1
#
_cell.length_a   1.000
_cell.length_b   1.000
_cell.length_c   1.000
_cell.angle_alpha   90.00
_cell.angle_beta   90.00
_cell.angle_gamma   90.00
#
_symmetry.space_group_name_H-M   'P 1'
#
loop_
_entity.id
_entity.type
_entity.pdbx_description
1 polymer ?
#
loop_
_entity_poly.entity_id
_entity_poly.type
_entity_poly.pdbx_seq_one_letter_code
_entity_poly.pdbx_strand_id
1 'polypeptide(L)'
;GISSVVYYSDTCGGQNRNSYVCAMFQYALKSHPTLQTIEHKFLIPGHTHMECDVDHAAIERKKKHAPFPIQVPHDWYNLVRSTGVKTKFEVFAMENEHFLSFSNLLKGPLQMKKVNTENEKILWRDIQWLRYTKEFGIVEYKTSLIEENPFFKINF
;
A
#
# COMPACT_ATOMS: atom_id res chain seq x y z
N GLY A 1 -21.84 8.54 -0.96
CA GLY A 1 -20.74 7.58 -0.77
C GLY A 1 -19.50 8.10 -1.48
N ILE A 2 -18.31 7.69 -1.04
CA ILE A 2 -17.04 8.09 -1.67
C ILE A 2 -16.92 7.42 -3.05
N SER A 3 -16.54 8.18 -4.08
CA SER A 3 -16.41 7.72 -5.47
C SER A 3 -14.96 7.59 -5.94
N SER A 4 -14.05 8.40 -5.39
CA SER A 4 -12.62 8.39 -5.73
C SER A 4 -11.78 8.54 -4.47
N VAL A 5 -10.64 7.84 -4.42
CA VAL A 5 -9.67 7.93 -3.34
C VAL A 5 -8.27 8.03 -3.93
N VAL A 6 -7.43 8.89 -3.35
CA VAL A 6 -6.01 9.01 -3.69
C VAL A 6 -5.19 8.53 -2.49
N TYR A 7 -4.36 7.51 -2.71
CA TYR A 7 -3.39 7.00 -1.76
C TYR A 7 -2.00 7.51 -2.11
N TYR A 8 -1.25 7.88 -1.07
CA TYR A 8 0.17 8.18 -1.17
C TYR A 8 0.96 7.13 -0.40
N SER A 9 2.05 6.62 -0.98
CA SER A 9 2.91 5.65 -0.31
C SER A 9 4.38 5.84 -0.69
N ASP A 10 5.26 5.30 0.13
CA ASP A 10 6.65 5.16 -0.25
C ASP A 10 6.83 4.19 -1.43
N THR A 11 8.06 4.12 -1.93
CA THR A 11 8.42 3.27 -3.08
C THR A 11 8.86 1.85 -2.68
N CYS A 12 8.57 1.42 -1.44
CA CYS A 12 8.99 0.13 -0.90
C CYS A 12 8.34 -1.02 -1.68
N GLY A 13 9.14 -1.77 -2.44
CA GLY A 13 8.64 -2.86 -3.28
C GLY A 13 8.04 -4.02 -2.48
N GLY A 14 8.60 -4.32 -1.30
CA GLY A 14 8.08 -5.41 -0.45
C GLY A 14 6.73 -5.10 0.18
N GLN A 15 6.38 -3.81 0.35
CA GLN A 15 5.20 -3.38 1.09
C GLN A 15 4.15 -2.76 0.16
N ASN A 16 4.52 -1.69 -0.55
CA ASN A 16 3.56 -0.81 -1.21
C ASN A 16 3.57 -0.94 -2.73
N ARG A 17 4.76 -1.05 -3.34
CA ARG A 17 4.91 -1.05 -4.81
C ARG A 17 5.09 -2.45 -5.36
N ASN A 18 4.00 -3.24 -5.33
CA ASN A 18 3.98 -4.60 -5.86
C ASN A 18 2.60 -5.01 -6.39
N SER A 19 2.56 -6.17 -7.03
CA SER A 19 1.34 -6.74 -7.61
C SER A 19 0.29 -7.18 -6.60
N TYR A 20 0.67 -7.52 -5.36
CA TYR A 20 -0.30 -7.89 -4.32
C TYR A 20 -1.16 -6.69 -3.92
N VAL A 21 -0.56 -5.51 -3.77
CA VAL A 21 -1.29 -4.27 -3.52
C VAL A 21 -2.20 -3.92 -4.70
N CYS A 22 -1.75 -4.15 -5.94
CA CYS A 22 -2.60 -3.97 -7.12
C CYS A 22 -3.81 -4.92 -7.11
N ALA A 23 -3.62 -6.18 -6.74
CA ALA A 23 -4.71 -7.15 -6.64
C ALA A 23 -5.69 -6.78 -5.51
N MET A 24 -5.18 -6.32 -4.37
CA MET A 24 -5.98 -5.82 -3.25
C MET A 24 -6.85 -4.63 -3.68
N PHE A 25 -6.28 -3.61 -4.35
CA PHE A 25 -7.04 -2.44 -4.79
C PHE A 25 -8.09 -2.78 -5.84
N GLN A 26 -7.78 -3.64 -6.81
CA GLN A 26 -8.78 -4.12 -7.77
C GLN A 26 -9.93 -4.87 -7.08
N TYR A 27 -9.62 -5.72 -6.10
CA TYR A 27 -10.63 -6.42 -5.30
C TYR A 27 -11.50 -5.44 -4.49
N ALA A 28 -10.88 -4.47 -3.81
CA ALA A 28 -11.58 -3.46 -3.02
C ALA A 28 -12.51 -2.62 -3.90
N LEU A 29 -12.02 -2.17 -5.06
CA LEU A 29 -12.78 -1.38 -6.02
C LEU A 29 -13.96 -2.19 -6.59
N LYS A 30 -13.76 -3.47 -6.94
CA LYS A 30 -14.85 -4.35 -7.39
C LYS A 30 -15.91 -4.58 -6.30
N SER A 31 -15.49 -4.77 -5.05
CA SER A 31 -16.38 -5.11 -3.93
C SER A 31 -17.13 -3.90 -3.36
N HIS A 32 -16.60 -2.69 -3.53
CA HIS A 32 -17.21 -1.49 -2.96
C HIS A 32 -18.29 -0.88 -3.88
N PRO A 33 -19.50 -0.58 -3.35
CA PRO A 33 -20.65 -0.20 -4.17
C PRO A 33 -20.47 1.12 -4.91
N THR A 34 -19.89 2.14 -4.25
CA THR A 34 -19.80 3.50 -4.82
C THR A 34 -18.42 3.87 -5.36
N LEU A 35 -17.37 3.12 -5.03
CA LEU A 35 -15.99 3.49 -5.34
C LEU A 35 -15.71 3.17 -6.80
N GLN A 36 -15.36 4.18 -7.60
CA GLN A 36 -15.14 4.06 -9.05
C GLN A 36 -13.66 4.06 -9.40
N THR A 37 -12.87 4.85 -8.66
CA THR A 37 -11.45 5.05 -8.97
C THR A 37 -10.62 5.02 -7.70
N ILE A 38 -9.47 4.37 -7.78
CA ILE A 38 -8.40 4.49 -6.79
C ILE A 38 -7.16 4.98 -7.53
N GLU A 39 -6.53 6.03 -7.02
CA GLU A 39 -5.23 6.47 -7.47
C GLU A 39 -4.20 6.15 -6.40
N HIS A 40 -3.07 5.57 -6.78
CA HIS A 40 -1.98 5.25 -5.87
C HIS A 40 -0.72 5.91 -6.39
N LYS A 41 -0.30 6.99 -5.71
CA LYS A 41 0.84 7.82 -6.06
C LYS A 41 2.01 7.48 -5.15
N PHE A 42 3.16 7.23 -5.74
CA PHE A 42 4.39 6.93 -5.00
C PHE A 42 5.22 8.19 -4.82
N LEU A 43 5.70 8.40 -3.59
CA LEU A 43 6.53 9.54 -3.23
C LEU A 43 7.92 9.42 -3.87
N ILE A 44 8.50 10.57 -4.23
CA ILE A 44 9.85 10.63 -4.78
C ILE A 44 10.86 10.23 -3.67
N PRO A 45 11.82 9.34 -3.96
CA PRO A 45 12.87 8.98 -3.01
C PRO A 45 13.60 10.23 -2.48
N GLY A 46 13.75 10.32 -1.15
CA GLY A 46 14.33 11.51 -0.49
C GLY A 46 13.31 12.54 0.02
N HIS A 47 12.04 12.42 -0.37
CA HIS A 47 10.93 13.24 0.13
C HIS A 47 9.87 12.40 0.88
N THR A 48 10.29 11.29 1.48
CA THR A 48 9.41 10.32 2.17
C THR A 48 9.24 10.62 3.65
N HIS A 49 9.16 11.89 4.08
CA HIS A 49 8.80 12.19 5.48
C HIS A 49 7.31 11.94 5.70
N MET A 50 6.94 10.67 5.87
CA MET A 50 5.57 10.30 6.23
C MET A 50 5.39 10.40 7.74
N GLU A 51 4.20 10.79 8.18
CA GLU A 51 3.87 10.86 9.62
C GLU A 51 4.10 9.51 10.32
N CYS A 52 3.85 8.42 9.60
CA CYS A 52 4.11 7.04 10.04
C CYS A 52 5.56 6.81 10.51
N ASP A 53 6.54 7.48 9.91
CA ASP A 53 7.95 7.27 10.27
C ASP A 53 8.27 7.89 11.63
N VAL A 54 7.59 8.98 11.98
CA VAL A 54 7.71 9.61 13.31
C VAL A 54 7.13 8.70 14.38
N ASP A 55 6.00 8.08 14.10
CA ASP A 55 5.35 7.13 15.01
C ASP A 55 6.20 5.87 15.21
N HIS A 56 6.70 5.28 14.12
CA HIS A 56 7.62 4.14 14.19
C HIS A 56 8.89 4.48 14.96
N ALA A 57 9.51 5.64 14.70
CA ALA A 57 10.70 6.08 15.44
C ALA A 57 10.42 6.24 16.94
N ALA A 58 9.23 6.73 17.31
CA ALA A 58 8.83 6.84 18.72
C ALA A 58 8.69 5.46 19.38
N ILE A 59 8.05 4.50 18.70
CA ILE A 59 7.87 3.13 19.17
C ILE A 59 9.23 2.42 19.30
N GLU A 60 10.11 2.54 18.30
CA GLU A 60 11.44 1.95 18.32
C GLU A 60 12.32 2.53 19.43
N ARG A 61 12.27 3.85 19.63
CA ARG A 61 12.96 4.49 20.75
C ARG A 61 12.44 3.98 22.09
N LYS A 62 11.12 3.83 22.25
CA LYS A 62 10.53 3.28 23.48
C LYS A 62 10.95 1.83 23.70
N LYS A 63 10.95 1.01 22.65
CA LYS A 63 11.43 -0.39 22.65
C LYS A 63 12.87 -0.48 23.16
N LYS A 64 13.77 0.38 22.66
CA LYS A 64 15.20 0.37 23.03
C LYS A 64 15.43 0.60 24.53
N HIS A 65 14.53 1.33 25.18
CA HIS A 65 14.60 1.64 26.62
C HIS A 65 13.58 0.86 27.46
N ALA A 66 12.91 -0.15 26.88
CA ALA A 66 11.95 -0.96 27.61
C ALA A 66 12.68 -1.86 28.62
N PRO A 67 12.22 -1.95 29.88
CA PRO A 67 12.88 -2.72 30.92
C PRO A 67 12.65 -4.24 30.78
N PHE A 68 11.74 -4.67 29.92
CA PHE A 68 11.42 -6.06 29.63
C PHE A 68 11.64 -6.38 28.15
N PRO A 69 12.09 -7.60 27.82
CA PRO A 69 12.18 -8.03 26.44
C PRO A 69 10.77 -8.28 25.87
N ILE A 70 10.61 -8.00 24.59
CA ILE A 70 9.38 -8.37 23.86
C ILE A 70 9.46 -9.85 23.51
N GLN A 71 8.51 -10.66 23.99
CA GLN A 71 8.48 -12.11 23.80
C GLN A 71 7.20 -12.59 23.10
N VAL A 72 6.09 -11.91 23.34
CA VAL A 72 4.79 -12.23 22.75
C VAL A 72 4.13 -11.00 22.10
N PRO A 73 3.18 -11.18 21.16
CA PRO A 73 2.47 -10.06 20.53
C PRO A 73 1.81 -9.10 21.53
N HIS A 74 1.35 -9.60 22.67
CA HIS A 74 0.76 -8.77 23.72
C HIS A 74 1.73 -7.73 24.31
N ASP A 75 3.02 -8.06 24.40
CA ASP A 75 4.05 -7.13 24.87
C ASP A 75 4.20 -5.95 23.91
N TRP A 76 4.08 -6.21 22.59
CA TRP A 76 4.06 -5.14 21.59
C TRP A 76 2.86 -4.23 21.78
N TYR A 77 1.67 -4.77 22.04
CA TYR A 77 0.48 -3.94 22.24
C TYR A 77 0.65 -2.99 23.43
N ASN A 78 1.17 -3.50 24.54
CA ASN A 78 1.41 -2.69 25.73
C ASN A 78 2.52 -1.66 25.51
N LEU A 79 3.61 -2.04 24.83
CA LEU A 79 4.68 -1.12 24.47
C LEU A 79 4.14 0.04 23.62
N VAL A 80 3.39 -0.25 22.57
CA VAL A 80 2.84 0.77 21.66
C VAL A 80 1.83 1.66 22.38
N ARG A 81 0.90 1.11 23.17
CA ARG A 81 -0.04 1.91 24.01
C ARG A 81 0.67 2.83 25.00
N SER A 82 1.85 2.41 25.48
CA SER A 82 2.69 3.20 26.39
C SER A 82 3.58 4.22 25.65
N THR A 83 3.57 4.20 24.31
CA THR A 83 4.29 5.15 23.46
C THR A 83 3.41 6.39 23.24
N GLY A 84 4.06 7.55 23.04
CA GLY A 84 3.41 8.84 22.92
C GLY A 84 3.36 9.59 24.25
N VAL A 85 3.88 10.83 24.26
CA VAL A 85 3.94 11.66 25.48
C VAL A 85 2.69 12.51 25.62
N LYS A 86 2.20 13.09 24.51
CA LYS A 86 1.00 13.94 24.47
C LYS A 86 -0.24 13.18 24.00
N THR A 87 -0.10 12.34 22.97
CA THR A 87 -1.18 11.53 22.41
C THR A 87 -0.74 10.07 22.47
N LYS A 88 -1.50 9.23 23.18
CA LYS A 88 -1.21 7.79 23.26
C LYS A 88 -1.77 7.10 22.02
N PHE A 89 -1.09 6.05 21.58
CA PHE A 89 -1.60 5.21 20.50
C PHE A 89 -2.78 4.37 20.97
N GLU A 90 -3.82 4.33 20.14
CA GLU A 90 -4.85 3.30 20.23
C GLU A 90 -4.35 2.05 19.50
N VAL A 91 -4.42 0.89 20.17
CA VAL A 91 -3.92 -0.37 19.60
C VAL A 91 -5.06 -1.37 19.50
N PHE A 92 -5.40 -1.70 18.25
CA PHE A 92 -6.33 -2.75 17.88
C PHE A 92 -5.56 -4.04 17.63
N ALA A 93 -5.86 -5.08 18.40
CA ALA A 93 -5.26 -6.39 18.20
C ALA A 93 -5.87 -7.03 16.96
N MET A 94 -5.04 -7.31 15.96
CA MET A 94 -5.49 -7.99 14.73
C MET A 94 -5.42 -9.51 14.91
N GLU A 95 -6.54 -10.17 14.65
CA GLU A 95 -6.64 -11.63 14.49
C GLU A 95 -6.35 -12.08 13.05
N ASN A 96 -6.12 -13.39 12.84
CA ASN A 96 -5.78 -13.96 11.54
C ASN A 96 -6.78 -13.59 10.43
N GLU A 97 -8.06 -13.52 10.76
CA GLU A 97 -9.15 -13.19 9.83
C GLU A 97 -9.04 -11.79 9.22
N HIS A 98 -8.34 -10.87 9.89
CA HIS A 98 -8.08 -9.53 9.36
C HIS A 98 -6.99 -9.52 8.27
N PHE A 99 -6.19 -10.59 8.16
CA PHE A 99 -5.11 -10.71 7.20
C PHE A 99 -5.59 -11.46 5.95
N LEU A 100 -6.00 -10.70 4.94
CA LEU A 100 -6.49 -11.24 3.69
C LEU A 100 -5.33 -11.64 2.75
N SER A 101 -5.46 -12.79 2.09
CA SER A 101 -4.49 -13.29 1.10
C SER A 101 -4.98 -13.06 -0.33
N PHE A 102 -4.27 -12.21 -1.07
CA PHE A 102 -4.56 -11.93 -2.49
C PHE A 102 -3.74 -12.79 -3.46
N SER A 103 -2.95 -13.72 -2.94
CA SER A 103 -2.05 -14.57 -3.73
C SER A 103 -2.78 -15.41 -4.78
N ASN A 104 -3.99 -15.88 -4.48
CA ASN A 104 -4.80 -16.67 -5.41
C ASN A 104 -5.29 -15.84 -6.60
N LEU A 105 -5.51 -14.53 -6.44
CA LEU A 105 -5.86 -13.65 -7.55
C LEU A 105 -4.70 -13.56 -8.54
N LEU A 106 -3.46 -13.44 -8.05
CA LEU A 106 -2.26 -13.36 -8.89
C LEU A 106 -1.88 -14.67 -9.57
N LYS A 107 -2.27 -15.81 -9.00
CA LYS A 107 -2.09 -17.14 -9.61
C LYS A 107 -3.18 -17.48 -10.64
N GLY A 108 -4.29 -16.74 -10.64
CA GLY A 108 -5.42 -16.98 -11.51
C GLY A 108 -5.75 -15.74 -12.35
N PRO A 109 -6.82 -15.00 -12.02
CA PRO A 109 -7.40 -13.99 -12.89
C PRO A 109 -6.60 -12.68 -13.01
N LEU A 110 -5.57 -12.47 -12.18
CA LEU A 110 -4.71 -11.27 -12.19
C LEU A 110 -3.23 -11.66 -12.35
N GLN A 111 -2.93 -12.57 -13.28
CA GLN A 111 -1.57 -12.93 -13.65
C GLN A 111 -0.84 -11.78 -14.36
N MET A 112 -0.05 -11.05 -13.59
CA MET A 112 0.76 -9.93 -14.06
C MET A 112 1.63 -10.25 -15.29
N LYS A 113 1.42 -9.49 -16.37
CA LYS A 113 2.29 -9.51 -17.56
C LYS A 113 3.54 -8.66 -17.36
N LYS A 114 4.62 -9.02 -18.06
CA LYS A 114 5.91 -8.30 -18.02
C LYS A 114 5.99 -7.12 -19.00
N VAL A 115 4.98 -7.01 -19.87
CA VAL A 115 4.87 -5.98 -20.90
C VAL A 115 3.53 -5.27 -20.80
N ASN A 116 3.48 -4.01 -21.21
CA ASN A 116 2.26 -3.22 -21.29
C ASN A 116 1.43 -3.62 -22.53
N THR A 117 0.30 -2.96 -22.74
CA THR A 117 -0.56 -3.17 -23.93
C THR A 117 0.12 -2.84 -25.26
N GLU A 118 1.23 -2.12 -25.23
CA GLU A 118 2.02 -1.69 -26.40
C GLU A 118 3.28 -2.55 -26.61
N ASN A 119 3.39 -3.69 -25.89
CA ASN A 119 4.55 -4.61 -25.89
C ASN A 119 5.86 -4.02 -25.34
N GLU A 120 5.80 -2.91 -24.62
CA GLU A 120 6.97 -2.34 -23.94
C GLU A 120 7.17 -2.99 -22.57
N LYS A 121 8.43 -3.16 -22.18
CA LYS A 121 8.80 -3.76 -20.90
C LYS A 121 8.37 -2.86 -19.73
N ILE A 122 7.64 -3.42 -18.77
CA ILE A 122 7.24 -2.70 -17.56
C ILE A 122 8.36 -2.75 -16.52
N LEU A 123 8.84 -1.58 -16.09
CA LEU A 123 9.78 -1.43 -14.99
C LEU A 123 9.05 -0.89 -13.75
N TRP A 124 8.71 -1.79 -12.82
CA TRP A 124 8.00 -1.44 -11.58
C TRP A 124 8.68 -0.34 -10.75
N ARG A 125 10.01 -0.28 -10.80
CA ARG A 125 10.80 0.75 -10.09
C ARG A 125 10.51 2.16 -10.60
N ASP A 126 10.10 2.29 -11.86
CA ASP A 126 9.94 3.58 -12.51
C ASP A 126 8.47 4.04 -12.47
N ILE A 127 7.55 3.17 -12.03
CA ILE A 127 6.15 3.53 -11.80
C ILE A 127 6.05 4.49 -10.61
N GLN A 128 5.41 5.63 -10.86
CA GLN A 128 5.13 6.67 -9.87
C GLN A 128 3.64 6.83 -9.57
N TRP A 129 2.77 6.37 -10.47
CA TRP A 129 1.33 6.52 -10.31
C TRP A 129 0.64 5.31 -10.91
N LEU A 130 -0.19 4.63 -10.11
CA LEU A 130 -1.12 3.61 -10.54
C LEU A 130 -2.55 4.12 -10.41
N ARG A 131 -3.39 3.82 -11.39
CA ARG A 131 -4.81 4.12 -11.37
C ARG A 131 -5.59 2.85 -11.62
N TYR A 132 -6.55 2.61 -10.74
CA TYR A 132 -7.46 1.47 -10.78
C TYR A 132 -8.86 1.98 -11.08
N THR A 133 -9.56 1.30 -11.99
CA THR A 133 -10.95 1.59 -12.35
C THR A 133 -11.80 0.34 -12.11
N LYS A 134 -13.11 0.42 -12.39
CA LYS A 134 -14.01 -0.75 -12.34
C LYS A 134 -13.66 -1.85 -13.33
N GLU A 135 -12.83 -1.56 -14.32
CA GLU A 135 -12.37 -2.54 -15.30
C GLU A 135 -11.36 -3.51 -14.65
N PHE A 136 -11.85 -4.69 -14.29
CA PHE A 136 -11.05 -5.69 -13.60
C PHE A 136 -10.03 -6.34 -14.55
N GLY A 137 -8.77 -6.47 -14.10
CA GLY A 137 -7.67 -7.00 -14.90
C GLY A 137 -6.86 -5.94 -15.64
N ILE A 138 -7.29 -4.67 -15.62
CA ILE A 138 -6.56 -3.57 -16.26
C ILE A 138 -6.16 -2.56 -15.20
N VAL A 139 -4.88 -2.17 -15.21
CA VAL A 139 -4.35 -1.11 -14.36
C VAL A 139 -3.66 -0.08 -15.23
N GLU A 140 -3.97 1.18 -15.00
CA GLU A 140 -3.36 2.31 -15.69
C GLU A 140 -2.13 2.77 -14.88
N TYR A 141 -1.03 3.13 -15.55
CA TYR A 141 0.18 3.59 -14.87
C TYR A 141 0.86 4.78 -15.56
N LYS A 142 1.63 5.54 -14.77
CA LYS A 142 2.59 6.55 -15.23
C LYS A 142 3.93 6.37 -14.55
N THR A 143 4.96 6.85 -15.23
CA THR A 143 6.33 6.99 -14.70
C THR A 143 6.63 8.39 -14.17
N SER A 144 5.61 9.26 -14.13
CA SER A 144 5.69 10.63 -13.63
C SER A 144 4.46 11.00 -12.81
N LEU A 145 4.58 11.95 -11.89
CA LEU A 145 3.45 12.57 -11.18
C LEU A 145 2.78 13.73 -11.96
N ILE A 146 3.25 14.03 -13.18
CA ILE A 146 2.70 15.07 -14.07
C ILE A 146 1.31 14.65 -14.57
N GLU A 147 0.33 15.53 -14.44
CA GLU A 147 -1.08 15.23 -14.73
C GLU A 147 -1.33 15.08 -16.24
N GLU A 148 -0.68 15.90 -17.05
CA GLU A 148 -0.84 15.98 -18.50
C GLU A 148 -0.28 14.77 -19.24
N ASN A 149 0.66 14.05 -18.62
CA ASN A 149 1.23 12.85 -19.23
C ASN A 149 0.15 11.77 -19.41
N PRO A 150 0.19 10.99 -20.51
CA PRO A 150 -0.78 9.93 -20.74
C PRO A 150 -0.53 8.76 -19.77
N PHE A 151 -1.59 7.99 -19.51
CA PHE A 151 -1.47 6.70 -18.83
C PHE A 151 -1.18 5.60 -19.84
N PHE A 152 -0.28 4.69 -19.47
CA PHE A 152 -0.10 3.40 -20.13
C PHE A 152 -0.97 2.35 -19.43
N LYS A 153 -1.25 1.21 -20.09
CA LYS A 153 -2.08 0.14 -19.53
C LYS A 153 -1.30 -1.15 -19.32
N ILE A 154 -1.53 -1.77 -18.16
CA ILE A 154 -1.03 -3.09 -17.79
C ILE A 154 -2.21 -4.05 -17.76
N ASN A 155 -2.09 -5.13 -18.52
CA ASN A 155 -2.98 -6.27 -18.39
C ASN A 155 -2.43 -7.20 -17.31
N PHE A 156 -3.24 -7.42 -16.28
CA PHE A 156 -3.10 -8.50 -15.33
C PHE A 156 -3.78 -9.77 -15.86
#